data_AF-A0A1I7LMX8-F1
#
_entry.id   AF-A0A1I7LMX8-F1
#
_cell.length_a   1.000
_cell.length_b   1.000
_cell.length_c   1.000
_cell.angle_alpha   90.00
_cell.angle_beta   90.00
_cell.angle_gamma   90.00
#
_symmetry.space_group_name_H-M   'P 1'
#
loop_
_entity.id
_entity.type
_entity.pdbx_description
1 polymer ?
#
loop_
_entity_poly.entity_id
_entity_poly.type
_entity_poly.pdbx_seq_one_letter_code
_entity_poly.pdbx_strand_id
1 'polypeptide(L)'
;MSDDDLELVHGSGNVYRDLKRPHPDLEQARALVAAQIVRTLDARGLTTRDAEAATGVAHSEFSRIRNAQLRRFTLDRLMTILETLDGDLEIRLVMQPRRPEARAT
;
A
#
# COMPACT_ATOMS: atom_id res chain seq x y z
N MET A 1 11.96 -6.83 37.53
CA MET A 1 11.75 -6.70 36.08
C MET A 1 13.06 -7.13 35.47
N SER A 2 13.11 -8.28 34.81
CA SER A 2 14.33 -8.72 34.16
C SER A 2 14.55 -7.83 32.93
N ASP A 3 15.74 -7.23 32.83
CA ASP A 3 16.25 -6.64 31.61
C ASP A 3 16.51 -7.79 30.63
N ASP A 4 15.47 -8.22 29.91
CA ASP A 4 15.69 -8.96 28.67
C ASP A 4 16.20 -7.95 27.64
N ASP A 5 17.49 -8.05 27.30
CA ASP A 5 18.10 -7.34 26.19
C ASP A 5 17.39 -7.74 24.88
N LEU A 6 16.34 -7.01 24.54
CA LEU A 6 15.63 -7.18 23.28
C LEU A 6 16.55 -6.76 22.13
N GLU A 7 17.02 -7.72 21.36
CA GLU A 7 17.80 -7.47 20.15
C GLU A 7 16.99 -6.62 19.15
N LEU A 8 17.51 -5.42 18.85
CA LEU A 8 16.91 -4.53 17.86
C LEU A 8 17.32 -4.98 16.45
N VAL A 9 16.36 -5.48 15.67
CA VAL A 9 16.58 -5.89 14.27
C VAL A 9 16.21 -4.75 13.32
N HIS A 10 17.12 -4.37 12.43
CA HIS A 10 16.84 -3.38 11.39
C HIS A 10 15.93 -3.97 10.31
N GLY A 11 14.78 -3.36 10.07
CA GLY A 11 13.84 -3.80 9.04
C GLY A 11 14.40 -3.64 7.62
N SER A 12 13.92 -4.46 6.67
CA SER A 12 14.38 -4.39 5.27
C SER A 12 13.83 -3.20 4.48
N GLY A 13 12.98 -2.38 5.11
CA GLY A 13 12.16 -1.37 4.43
C GLY A 13 10.89 -1.94 3.79
N ASN A 14 10.71 -3.27 3.82
CA ASN A 14 9.45 -3.93 3.47
C ASN A 14 9.01 -4.84 4.64
N VAL A 15 8.08 -4.34 5.46
CA VAL A 15 7.55 -5.10 6.61
C VAL A 15 6.93 -6.45 6.20
N TYR A 16 6.37 -6.56 5.00
CA TYR A 16 5.80 -7.81 4.51
C TYR A 16 6.89 -8.85 4.20
N ARG A 17 8.08 -8.40 3.81
CA ARG A 17 9.25 -9.25 3.62
C ARG A 17 9.80 -9.72 4.96
N ASP A 18 9.90 -8.81 5.92
CA ASP A 18 10.35 -9.11 7.28
C ASP A 18 9.41 -10.14 7.96
N LEU A 19 8.10 -10.02 7.70
CA LEU A 19 7.07 -10.95 8.15
C LEU A 19 6.91 -12.20 7.26
N LYS A 20 7.81 -12.43 6.30
CA LYS A 20 7.84 -13.60 5.39
C LYS A 20 6.49 -13.86 4.70
N ARG A 21 5.80 -12.80 4.25
CA ARG A 21 4.55 -12.93 3.50
C ARG A 21 4.82 -13.49 2.10
N PRO A 22 3.86 -14.21 1.48
CA PRO A 22 4.09 -14.88 0.19
C PRO A 22 4.42 -13.94 -0.97
N HIS A 23 3.84 -12.74 -0.99
CA HIS A 23 4.01 -11.75 -2.06
C HIS A 23 4.35 -10.38 -1.46
N PRO A 24 5.51 -10.24 -0.81
CA PRO A 24 5.78 -9.10 0.06
C PRO A 24 5.84 -7.78 -0.71
N ASP A 25 6.36 -7.79 -1.93
CA ASP A 25 6.46 -6.59 -2.76
C ASP A 25 5.09 -6.14 -3.29
N LEU A 26 4.19 -7.10 -3.61
CA LEU A 26 2.82 -6.79 -4.01
C LEU A 26 2.00 -6.24 -2.84
N GLU A 27 2.15 -6.81 -1.65
CA GLU A 27 1.50 -6.29 -0.44
C GLU A 27 1.99 -4.88 -0.11
N GLN A 28 3.30 -4.63 -0.23
CA GLN A 28 3.86 -3.31 -0.04
C GLN A 28 3.33 -2.32 -1.07
N ALA A 29 3.26 -2.69 -2.36
CA ALA A 29 2.70 -1.84 -3.40
C ALA A 29 1.25 -1.43 -3.09
N ARG A 30 0.40 -2.40 -2.68
CA ARG A 30 -0.97 -2.10 -2.26
C ARG A 30 -1.01 -1.14 -1.07
N ALA A 31 -0.16 -1.37 -0.07
CA ALA A 31 -0.10 -0.52 1.12
C ALA A 31 0.33 0.91 0.79
N LEU A 32 1.29 1.08 -0.11
CA LEU A 32 1.78 2.40 -0.53
C LEU A 32 0.71 3.19 -1.29
N VAL A 33 0.01 2.55 -2.23
CA VAL A 33 -1.10 3.19 -2.96
C VAL A 33 -2.25 3.53 -2.01
N ALA A 34 -2.65 2.59 -1.13
CA ALA A 34 -3.66 2.84 -0.12
C ALA A 34 -3.29 4.01 0.81
N ALA A 35 -2.03 4.08 1.24
CA ALA A 35 -1.53 5.18 2.05
C ALA A 35 -1.59 6.52 1.30
N GLN A 36 -1.33 6.53 -0.01
CA GLN A 36 -1.50 7.74 -0.83
C GLN A 36 -2.96 8.17 -0.91
N ILE A 37 -3.90 7.23 -1.10
CA ILE A 37 -5.35 7.54 -1.08
C ILE A 37 -5.73 8.19 0.27
N VAL A 38 -5.29 7.62 1.40
CA VAL A 38 -5.58 8.18 2.72
C VAL A 38 -4.98 9.59 2.86
N ARG A 39 -3.72 9.78 2.43
CA ARG A 39 -3.08 11.11 2.42
C ARG A 39 -3.86 12.13 1.59
N THR A 40 -4.31 11.77 0.39
CA THR A 40 -5.11 12.67 -0.46
C THR A 40 -6.46 13.00 0.17
N LEU A 41 -7.13 12.03 0.80
CA LEU A 41 -8.37 12.28 1.55
C LEU A 41 -8.15 13.26 2.71
N ASP A 42 -7.09 13.06 3.49
CA ASP A 42 -6.79 13.88 4.66
C ASP A 42 -6.34 15.29 4.27
N ALA A 43 -5.49 15.41 3.24
CA ALA A 43 -5.04 16.70 2.71
C ALA A 43 -6.20 17.57 2.19
N ARG A 44 -7.24 16.93 1.64
CA ARG A 44 -8.46 17.60 1.16
C ARG A 44 -9.55 17.72 2.21
N GLY A 45 -9.35 17.17 3.42
CA GLY A 45 -10.36 17.15 4.49
C GLY A 45 -11.63 16.38 4.13
N LEU A 46 -11.55 15.39 3.23
CA LEU A 46 -12.71 14.66 2.74
C LEU A 46 -13.11 13.54 3.70
N THR A 47 -14.39 13.52 4.09
CA THR A 47 -14.95 12.31 4.68
C THR A 47 -15.11 11.23 3.61
N THR A 48 -15.30 9.98 4.02
CA THR A 48 -15.55 8.88 3.08
C THR A 48 -16.81 9.08 2.23
N ARG A 49 -17.79 9.85 2.72
CA ARG A 49 -19.03 10.15 1.98
C ARG A 49 -18.83 11.31 1.00
N ASP A 50 -18.03 12.30 1.38
CA ASP A 50 -17.67 13.39 0.45
C ASP A 50 -16.83 12.83 -0.70
N ALA A 51 -15.91 11.91 -0.40
CA ALA A 51 -15.12 11.21 -1.41
C ALA A 51 -16.01 10.38 -2.35
N GLU A 52 -17.04 9.71 -1.83
CA GLU A 52 -18.04 9.01 -2.64
C GLU A 52 -18.81 9.97 -3.54
N ALA A 53 -19.28 11.10 -3.01
CA ALA A 53 -19.96 12.13 -3.79
C ALA A 53 -19.05 12.73 -4.89
N ALA A 54 -17.77 12.89 -4.62
CA ALA A 54 -16.81 13.49 -5.55
C ALA A 54 -16.31 12.51 -6.64
N THR A 55 -16.21 11.22 -6.34
CA THR A 55 -15.54 10.22 -7.21
C THR A 55 -16.46 9.12 -7.74
N GLY A 56 -17.66 8.96 -7.15
CA GLY A 56 -18.57 7.83 -7.41
C GLY A 56 -18.11 6.49 -6.83
N VAL A 57 -16.94 6.43 -6.18
CA VAL A 57 -16.45 5.23 -5.50
C VAL A 57 -17.18 5.07 -4.18
N ALA A 58 -17.66 3.86 -3.88
CA ALA A 58 -18.50 3.64 -2.71
C ALA A 58 -17.78 4.04 -1.40
N HIS A 59 -18.50 4.71 -0.49
CA HIS A 59 -18.00 5.08 0.85
C HIS A 59 -17.35 3.88 1.56
N SER A 60 -17.92 2.68 1.38
CA SER A 60 -17.43 1.45 2.00
C SER A 60 -16.02 1.08 1.52
N GLU A 61 -15.64 1.40 0.28
CA GLU A 61 -14.28 1.16 -0.21
C GLU A 61 -13.28 2.08 0.50
N PHE A 62 -13.57 3.38 0.57
CA PHE A 62 -12.73 4.34 1.29
C PHE A 62 -12.59 4.00 2.78
N SER A 63 -13.68 3.61 3.44
CA SER A 63 -13.66 3.18 4.84
C SER A 63 -12.71 1.99 5.04
N ARG A 64 -12.77 1.00 4.15
CA ARG A 64 -11.92 -0.18 4.26
C ARG A 64 -10.46 0.11 3.90
N ILE A 65 -10.19 1.05 3.01
CA ILE A 65 -8.82 1.55 2.73
C ILE A 65 -8.24 2.26 3.95
N ARG A 66 -8.99 3.19 4.58
CA ARG A 66 -8.58 3.87 5.83
C ARG A 66 -8.27 2.87 6.95
N ASN A 67 -9.00 1.77 7.03
CA ASN A 67 -8.79 0.71 8.02
C ASN A 67 -7.74 -0.34 7.60
N ALA A 68 -6.94 -0.08 6.56
CA ALA A 68 -5.93 -0.99 6.02
C ALA A 68 -6.46 -2.41 5.68
N GLN A 69 -7.75 -2.55 5.38
CA GLN A 69 -8.38 -3.82 5.00
C GLN A 69 -8.21 -4.07 3.49
N LEU A 70 -6.95 -4.28 3.08
CA LEU A 70 -6.54 -4.28 1.67
C LEU A 70 -6.68 -5.62 0.93
N ARG A 71 -6.91 -6.72 1.66
CA ARG A 71 -6.87 -8.10 1.11
C ARG A 71 -7.73 -8.35 -0.14
N ARG A 72 -8.85 -7.64 -0.28
CA ARG A 72 -9.79 -7.81 -1.41
C ARG A 72 -9.55 -6.83 -2.56
N PHE A 73 -8.65 -5.87 -2.39
CA PHE A 73 -8.32 -4.92 -3.44
C PHE A 73 -7.20 -5.50 -4.30
N THR A 74 -7.40 -5.47 -5.60
CA THR A 74 -6.30 -5.55 -6.56
C THR A 74 -5.49 -4.26 -6.47
N LEU A 75 -4.21 -4.31 -6.85
CA LEU A 75 -3.40 -3.10 -6.96
C LEU A 75 -4.03 -2.12 -7.97
N ASP A 76 -4.50 -2.66 -9.10
CA ASP A 76 -5.25 -1.94 -10.13
C ASP A 76 -6.44 -1.15 -9.58
N ARG A 77 -7.31 -1.78 -8.78
CA ARG A 77 -8.45 -1.08 -8.17
C ARG A 77 -8.02 0.08 -7.28
N LEU A 78 -6.93 -0.07 -6.53
CA LEU A 78 -6.39 1.03 -5.72
C LEU A 78 -5.86 2.17 -6.60
N MET A 79 -5.19 1.85 -7.70
CA MET A 79 -4.70 2.86 -8.65
C MET A 79 -5.87 3.64 -9.28
N THR A 80 -6.92 2.95 -9.73
CA THR A 80 -8.13 3.62 -10.27
C THR A 80 -8.81 4.52 -9.24
N ILE A 81 -8.93 4.08 -7.97
CA ILE A 81 -9.50 4.92 -6.91
C ILE A 81 -8.63 6.15 -6.65
N LEU A 82 -7.31 5.99 -6.71
CA LEU A 82 -6.40 7.11 -6.52
C LEU A 82 -6.47 8.10 -7.69
N GLU A 83 -6.51 7.62 -8.93
CA GLU A 83 -6.66 8.44 -10.15
C GLU A 83 -7.98 9.23 -10.16
N THR A 84 -9.09 8.63 -9.74
CA THR A 84 -10.37 9.36 -9.65
C THR A 84 -10.37 10.39 -8.53
N LEU A 85 -9.55 10.21 -7.48
CA LEU A 85 -9.43 11.14 -6.37
C LEU A 85 -8.41 12.25 -6.64
N ASP A 86 -7.34 11.94 -7.36
CA ASP A 86 -6.17 12.77 -7.60
C ASP A 86 -5.86 12.71 -9.10
N GLY A 87 -6.40 13.68 -9.85
CA GLY A 87 -6.43 13.66 -11.31
C GLY A 87 -5.07 13.74 -12.01
N ASP A 88 -3.97 13.87 -11.26
CA ASP A 88 -2.59 13.79 -11.74
C ASP A 88 -1.79 12.77 -10.91
N LEU A 89 -1.95 11.49 -11.23
CA LEU A 89 -1.18 10.40 -10.64
C LEU A 89 -0.09 9.90 -11.61
N GLU A 90 1.18 10.22 -11.36
CA GLU A 90 2.31 9.56 -12.06
C GLU A 90 2.71 8.28 -11.33
N ILE A 91 2.57 7.12 -12.00
CA ILE A 91 3.08 5.84 -11.51
C ILE A 91 4.29 5.41 -12.33
N ARG A 92 5.45 5.31 -11.67
CA ARG A 92 6.67 4.76 -12.28
C ARG A 92 6.91 3.33 -11.83
N LEU A 93 6.63 2.38 -12.73
CA LEU A 93 6.95 0.97 -12.51
C LEU A 93 8.31 0.65 -13.16
N VAL A 94 9.29 0.28 -12.35
CA VAL A 94 10.60 -0.17 -12.85
C VAL A 94 10.69 -1.69 -12.71
N MET A 95 10.66 -2.39 -13.84
CA MET A 95 10.94 -3.81 -13.87
C MET A 95 12.42 -4.05 -14.09
N GLN A 96 13.06 -4.77 -13.18
CA GLN A 96 14.43 -5.22 -13.35
C GLN A 96 14.43 -6.73 -13.64
N PRO A 97 15.25 -7.19 -14.60
CA PRO A 97 15.43 -8.62 -14.80
C PRO A 97 15.92 -9.23 -13.48
N ARG A 98 15.37 -10.39 -13.10
CA ARG A 98 15.91 -11.16 -11.98
C ARG A 98 17.38 -11.40 -12.29
N ARG A 99 18.27 -10.88 -11.45
CA ARG A 99 19.69 -11.20 -11.54
C ARG A 99 19.78 -12.72 -11.54
N PRO A 100 20.40 -13.36 -12.54
CA PRO A 100 20.56 -14.80 -12.50
C PRO A 100 21.27 -15.10 -11.17
N GLU A 101 20.63 -15.89 -10.30
CA GLU A 101 21.36 -16.51 -9.21
C GLU A 101 22.50 -17.25 -9.88
N ALA A 102 23.73 -16.82 -9.60
CA ALA A 102 24.91 -17.55 -10.04
C ALA A 102 24.69 -18.97 -9.54
N ARG A 103 24.45 -19.91 -10.45
CA ARG A 103 24.34 -21.33 -10.11
C ARG A 103 25.61 -21.65 -9.33
N ALA A 104 25.47 -21.95 -8.05
CA ALA A 104 26.52 -22.56 -7.27
C ALA A 104 26.78 -23.93 -7.93
N THR A 105 27.84 -23.99 -8.73
CA THR A 105 28.48 -25.23 -9.18
C THR A 105 29.27 -25.84 -8.05
#